data_AF-A0A9D7SZU2-F1
#
_entry.id   AF-A0A9D7SZU2-F1
#
_cell.length_a   1.000
_cell.length_b   1.000
_cell.length_c   1.000
_cell.angle_alpha   90.00
_cell.angle_beta   90.00
_cell.angle_gamma   90.00
#
_symmetry.space_group_name_H-M   'P 1'
#
loop_
_entity.id
_entity.type
_entity.pdbx_description
1 polymer ?
#
loop_
_entity_poly.entity_id
_entity_poly.type
_entity_poly.pdbx_seq_one_letter_code
_entity_poly.pdbx_strand_id
1 'polypeptide(L)'
;MKFNLIKWKLMLTTLPITLVILLIKFGIVYGLHYDGLVKFSEVGIVVTGGIFLIGFMLAGTIADYKESEKIPAEMACTIETIEDTIGLGHGLKGGYDLTMVRRQLNEVTESIINWFEHKSTEDEVFTKISSISDIALTMENAGVGQITSRVSNEQHNLRKLFTRATVIEKTSFLAPGYALLEVLTFVIICLLLVAKFENETTAIIIISFISQIFIYMIRLIRDEDDPFEYTKSGKAIEADIDLNPLMQYDQRAKSRFRKEEEVIRSFKLRITSSSFLNRKS
;
A
#
# COMPACT_ATOMS: atom_id res chain seq x y z
N MET A 1 -24.62 -10.05 -16.39
CA MET A 1 -23.57 -10.25 -15.37
C MET A 1 -22.23 -9.88 -16.02
N LYS A 2 -21.71 -8.66 -15.80
CA LYS A 2 -20.40 -8.27 -16.36
C LYS A 2 -19.34 -9.05 -15.58
N PHE A 3 -18.74 -10.06 -16.19
CA PHE A 3 -17.56 -10.73 -15.63
C PHE A 3 -16.51 -9.66 -15.40
N ASN A 4 -16.14 -9.46 -14.13
CA ASN A 4 -15.13 -8.48 -13.76
C ASN A 4 -13.77 -9.09 -14.13
N LEU A 5 -13.38 -8.97 -15.40
CA LEU A 5 -12.18 -9.57 -16.00
C LEU A 5 -10.90 -9.23 -15.24
N ILE A 6 -10.90 -8.11 -14.50
CA ILE A 6 -9.83 -7.67 -13.61
C ILE A 6 -9.57 -8.72 -12.52
N LYS A 7 -10.62 -9.16 -11.80
CA LYS A 7 -10.48 -10.16 -10.71
C LYS A 7 -9.95 -11.53 -11.17
N TRP A 8 -10.21 -11.89 -12.42
CA TRP A 8 -9.83 -13.18 -12.98
C TRP A 8 -8.53 -13.13 -13.78
N LYS A 9 -7.94 -11.96 -13.94
CA LYS A 9 -6.76 -11.73 -14.78
C LYS A 9 -5.58 -12.59 -14.32
N LEU A 10 -5.29 -12.63 -13.02
CA LEU A 10 -4.20 -13.44 -12.49
C LEU A 10 -4.42 -14.93 -12.78
N MET A 11 -5.63 -15.44 -12.53
CA MET A 11 -5.98 -16.83 -12.83
C MET A 11 -5.96 -17.17 -14.33
N LEU A 12 -6.45 -16.26 -15.18
CA LEU A 12 -6.47 -16.45 -16.63
C LEU A 12 -5.06 -16.39 -17.23
N THR A 13 -4.18 -15.55 -16.67
CA THR A 13 -2.79 -15.45 -17.13
C THR A 13 -1.92 -16.60 -16.65
N THR A 14 -2.35 -17.43 -15.69
CA THR A 14 -1.64 -18.66 -15.31
C THR A 14 -2.05 -19.89 -16.11
N LEU A 15 -3.28 -19.92 -16.64
CA LEU A 15 -3.79 -21.05 -17.44
C LEU A 15 -2.88 -21.52 -18.58
N PRO A 16 -2.22 -20.63 -19.37
CA PRO A 16 -1.32 -21.07 -20.43
C PRO A 16 -0.14 -21.91 -19.92
N ILE A 17 0.38 -21.59 -18.72
CA ILE A 17 1.50 -22.32 -18.13
C ILE A 17 1.06 -23.74 -17.77
N THR A 18 -0.11 -23.85 -17.16
CA THR A 18 -0.77 -25.12 -16.79
C THR A 18 -1.04 -25.98 -18.03
N LEU A 19 -1.49 -25.35 -19.13
CA LEU A 19 -1.71 -26.03 -20.40
C LEU A 19 -0.39 -26.56 -20.98
N VAL A 20 0.71 -25.80 -20.91
CA VAL A 20 2.04 -26.27 -21.31
C VAL A 20 2.47 -27.49 -20.48
N ILE A 21 2.24 -27.49 -19.17
CA ILE A 21 2.57 -28.64 -18.30
C ILE A 21 1.79 -29.89 -18.72
N LEU A 22 0.50 -29.76 -19.05
CA LEU A 22 -0.30 -30.88 -19.58
C LEU A 22 0.25 -31.40 -20.91
N LEU A 23 0.59 -30.50 -21.84
CA LEU A 23 1.18 -30.89 -23.12
C LEU A 23 2.51 -31.64 -22.92
N ILE A 24 3.33 -31.22 -21.97
CA ILE A 24 4.56 -31.92 -21.59
C ILE A 24 4.23 -33.33 -21.06
N LYS A 25 3.23 -33.48 -20.17
CA LYS A 25 2.80 -34.79 -19.68
C LYS A 25 2.41 -35.72 -20.83
N PHE A 26 1.58 -35.24 -21.75
CA PHE A 26 1.14 -36.02 -22.90
C PHE A 26 2.28 -36.38 -23.84
N GLY A 27 3.23 -35.45 -24.06
CA GLY A 27 4.44 -35.73 -24.83
C GLY A 27 5.30 -36.83 -24.20
N ILE A 28 5.41 -36.87 -22.88
CA ILE A 28 6.13 -37.94 -22.15
C ILE A 28 5.39 -39.28 -22.31
N VAL A 29 4.08 -39.31 -22.08
CA VAL A 29 3.31 -40.57 -22.12
C VAL A 29 3.24 -41.14 -23.53
N TYR A 30 2.80 -40.36 -24.51
CA TYR A 30 2.60 -40.85 -25.89
C TYR A 30 3.86 -40.82 -26.75
N GLY A 31 4.77 -39.86 -26.52
CA GLY A 31 6.01 -39.74 -27.29
C GLY A 31 7.11 -40.68 -26.79
N LEU A 32 7.33 -40.73 -25.47
CA LEU A 32 8.39 -41.54 -24.86
C LEU A 32 7.92 -42.91 -24.36
N HIS A 33 6.63 -43.24 -24.54
CA HIS A 33 6.03 -44.51 -24.07
C HIS A 33 6.32 -44.78 -22.59
N TYR A 34 6.23 -43.73 -21.76
CA TYR A 34 6.58 -43.78 -20.35
C TYR A 34 5.34 -43.86 -19.47
N ASP A 35 5.18 -44.99 -18.78
CA ASP A 35 3.99 -45.30 -17.95
C ASP A 35 4.01 -44.68 -16.55
N GLY A 36 5.05 -43.90 -16.21
CA GLY A 36 5.22 -43.32 -14.88
C GLY A 36 5.97 -44.23 -13.91
N LEU A 37 6.72 -43.62 -12.99
CA LEU A 37 7.63 -44.32 -12.05
C LEU A 37 7.14 -44.29 -10.60
N VAL A 38 6.29 -43.31 -10.27
CA VAL A 38 5.84 -43.02 -8.89
C VAL A 38 4.32 -43.10 -8.84
N LYS A 39 3.75 -43.67 -7.77
CA LYS A 39 2.29 -43.68 -7.59
C LYS A 39 1.81 -42.31 -7.12
N PHE A 40 0.63 -41.87 -7.56
CA PHE A 40 0.08 -40.59 -7.08
C PHE A 40 -0.01 -40.48 -5.55
N SER A 41 -0.26 -41.59 -4.85
CA SER A 41 -0.26 -41.65 -3.37
C SER A 41 1.07 -41.21 -2.75
N GLU A 42 2.19 -41.43 -3.43
CA GLU A 42 3.53 -41.02 -3.00
C GLU A 42 3.79 -39.52 -3.28
N VAL A 43 3.08 -38.94 -4.25
CA VAL A 43 3.12 -37.50 -4.56
C VAL A 43 2.26 -36.69 -3.58
N GLY A 44 1.17 -37.29 -3.09
CA GLY A 44 0.22 -36.64 -2.19
C GLY A 44 0.86 -36.00 -0.96
N ILE A 45 1.84 -36.66 -0.33
CA ILE A 45 2.52 -36.12 0.86
C ILE A 45 3.27 -34.81 0.57
N VAL A 46 3.93 -34.72 -0.60
CA VAL A 46 4.68 -33.53 -1.02
C VAL A 46 3.71 -32.39 -1.35
N VAL A 47 2.60 -32.71 -2.02
CA VAL A 47 1.54 -31.75 -2.33
C VAL A 47 0.93 -31.17 -1.04
N THR A 48 0.63 -32.01 -0.05
CA THR A 48 0.10 -31.56 1.24
C THR A 48 1.08 -30.61 1.95
N GLY A 49 2.38 -30.97 1.98
CA GLY A 49 3.41 -30.09 2.54
C GLY A 49 3.50 -28.75 1.79
N GLY A 50 3.35 -28.77 0.47
CA GLY A 50 3.31 -27.55 -0.34
C GLY A 50 2.11 -26.66 -0.11
N ILE A 51 0.91 -27.23 0.03
CA ILE A 51 -0.30 -26.46 0.36
C ILE A 51 -0.14 -25.79 1.72
N PHE A 52 0.42 -26.50 2.71
CA PHE A 52 0.69 -25.96 4.03
C PHE A 52 1.64 -24.75 3.95
N LEU A 53 2.79 -24.89 3.28
CA LEU A 53 3.77 -23.80 3.14
C LEU A 53 3.22 -22.58 2.39
N ILE A 54 2.46 -22.79 1.31
CA ILE A 54 1.74 -21.72 0.63
C ILE A 54 0.79 -21.00 1.59
N GLY A 55 0.05 -21.76 2.41
CA GLY A 55 -0.86 -21.19 3.41
C GLY A 55 -0.16 -20.30 4.44
N PHE A 56 1.01 -20.70 4.95
CA PHE A 56 1.78 -19.85 5.88
C PHE A 56 2.27 -18.57 5.22
N MET A 57 2.79 -18.69 4.01
CA MET A 57 3.31 -17.55 3.26
C MET A 57 2.21 -16.54 2.95
N LEU A 58 1.07 -17.03 2.46
CA LEU A 58 -0.10 -16.19 2.19
C LEU A 58 -0.66 -15.54 3.46
N ALA A 59 -0.69 -16.26 4.59
CA ALA A 59 -1.14 -15.69 5.86
C ALA A 59 -0.23 -14.53 6.33
N GLY A 60 1.08 -14.65 6.11
CA GLY A 60 2.05 -13.58 6.37
C GLY A 60 1.81 -12.35 5.50
N THR A 61 1.77 -12.53 4.17
CA THR A 61 1.60 -11.41 3.24
C THR A 61 0.24 -10.72 3.40
N ILE A 62 -0.85 -11.46 3.65
CA ILE A 62 -2.17 -10.86 3.93
C ILE A 62 -2.16 -10.00 5.19
N ALA A 63 -1.39 -10.39 6.22
CA ALA A 63 -1.30 -9.61 7.44
C ALA A 63 -0.64 -8.25 7.18
N ASP A 64 0.45 -8.24 6.43
CA ASP A 64 1.19 -7.03 6.06
C ASP A 64 0.40 -6.15 5.08
N TYR A 65 -0.28 -6.75 4.10
CA TYR A 65 -1.21 -6.05 3.20
C TYR A 65 -2.30 -5.31 3.98
N LYS A 66 -2.99 -6.02 4.89
CA LYS A 66 -4.07 -5.43 5.71
C LYS A 66 -3.57 -4.36 6.65
N GLU A 67 -2.34 -4.49 7.14
CA GLU A 67 -1.76 -3.44 7.96
C GLU A 67 -1.47 -2.21 7.12
N SER A 68 -0.94 -2.41 5.93
CA SER A 68 -0.59 -1.35 5.01
C SER A 68 -1.83 -0.59 4.54
N GLU A 69 -2.99 -1.25 4.32
CA GLU A 69 -4.28 -0.58 4.03
C GLU A 69 -4.71 0.44 5.11
N LYS A 70 -4.33 0.23 6.38
CA LYS A 70 -4.72 1.13 7.48
C LYS A 70 -3.82 2.35 7.57
N ILE A 71 -2.54 2.20 7.21
CA ILE A 71 -1.50 3.21 7.45
C ILE A 71 -1.87 4.59 6.86
N PRO A 72 -2.29 4.72 5.58
CA PRO A 72 -2.66 6.03 5.02
C PRO A 72 -3.82 6.69 5.78
N ALA A 73 -4.84 5.91 6.18
CA ALA A 73 -5.97 6.45 6.93
C ALA A 73 -5.56 6.92 8.32
N GLU A 74 -4.71 6.16 9.02
CA GLU A 74 -4.17 6.55 10.33
C GLU A 74 -3.28 7.80 10.22
N MET A 75 -2.42 7.88 9.19
CA MET A 75 -1.60 9.08 8.95
C MET A 75 -2.47 10.31 8.68
N ALA A 76 -3.50 10.19 7.84
CA ALA A 76 -4.41 11.29 7.55
C ALA A 76 -5.11 11.80 8.82
N CYS A 77 -5.58 10.87 9.67
CA CYS A 77 -6.21 11.21 10.94
C CYS A 77 -5.24 11.91 11.91
N THR A 78 -4.00 11.43 12.01
CA THR A 78 -2.95 12.05 12.81
C THR A 78 -2.64 13.48 12.34
N ILE A 79 -2.49 13.69 11.04
CA ILE A 79 -2.21 15.02 10.49
C ILE A 79 -3.42 15.96 10.69
N GLU A 80 -4.65 15.48 10.45
CA GLU A 80 -5.88 16.25 10.70
C GLU A 80 -6.01 16.63 12.18
N THR A 81 -5.63 15.73 13.10
CA THR A 81 -5.59 16.02 14.53
C THR A 81 -4.56 17.09 14.89
N ILE A 82 -3.40 17.10 14.24
CA ILE A 82 -2.40 18.17 14.40
C ILE A 82 -3.00 19.50 13.91
N GLU A 83 -3.64 19.52 12.73
CA GLU A 83 -4.28 20.72 12.17
C GLU A 83 -5.36 21.29 13.09
N ASP A 84 -6.23 20.44 13.63
CA ASP A 84 -7.28 20.83 14.57
C ASP A 84 -6.68 21.40 15.86
N THR A 85 -5.59 20.79 16.35
CA THR A 85 -4.86 21.26 17.53
C THR A 85 -4.25 22.65 17.30
N ILE A 86 -3.69 22.90 16.11
CA ILE A 86 -3.21 24.21 15.67
C ILE A 86 -4.39 25.21 15.58
N GLY A 87 -5.54 24.80 15.05
CA GLY A 87 -6.72 25.66 15.00
C GLY A 87 -7.23 26.07 16.38
N LEU A 88 -7.30 25.11 17.31
CA LEU A 88 -7.70 25.33 18.70
C LEU A 88 -6.74 26.26 19.44
N GLY A 89 -5.43 26.06 19.30
CA GLY A 89 -4.42 26.94 19.90
C GLY A 89 -4.56 28.39 19.43
N HIS A 90 -4.82 28.59 18.13
CA HIS A 90 -5.02 29.92 17.58
C HIS A 90 -6.31 30.55 18.08
N GLY A 91 -7.41 29.79 18.18
CA GLY A 91 -8.68 30.28 18.72
C GLY A 91 -8.60 30.74 20.19
N LEU A 92 -7.70 30.16 20.99
CA LEU A 92 -7.55 30.48 22.41
C LEU A 92 -6.72 31.74 22.68
N LYS A 93 -5.63 31.96 21.93
CA LYS A 93 -4.71 33.08 22.20
C LYS A 93 -4.36 33.95 20.99
N GLY A 94 -4.63 33.49 19.77
CA GLY A 94 -4.36 34.23 18.53
C GLY A 94 -2.89 34.61 18.29
N GLY A 95 -1.95 34.05 19.05
CA GLY A 95 -0.57 34.54 19.16
C GLY A 95 0.39 34.10 18.05
N TYR A 96 -0.08 33.39 17.02
CA TYR A 96 0.75 32.94 15.89
C TYR A 96 -0.03 32.95 14.58
N ASP A 97 0.70 32.99 13.46
CA ASP A 97 0.14 32.95 12.11
C ASP A 97 -0.36 31.53 11.78
N LEU A 98 -1.68 31.36 11.83
CA LEU A 98 -2.36 30.11 11.50
C LEU A 98 -2.08 29.63 10.07
N THR A 99 -1.96 30.55 9.12
CA THR A 99 -1.75 30.23 7.69
C THR A 99 -0.36 29.66 7.50
N MET A 100 0.64 30.30 8.10
CA MET A 100 2.04 29.86 8.03
C MET A 100 2.20 28.45 8.61
N VAL A 101 1.66 28.21 9.80
CA VAL A 101 1.79 26.92 10.50
C VAL A 101 1.05 25.80 9.76
N ARG A 102 -0.15 26.06 9.23
CA ARG A 102 -0.86 25.07 8.41
C ARG A 102 -0.13 24.79 7.10
N ARG A 103 0.52 25.78 6.47
CA ARG A 103 1.34 25.56 5.28
C ARG A 103 2.51 24.63 5.59
N GLN A 104 3.19 24.81 6.73
CA GLN A 104 4.24 23.89 7.16
C GLN A 104 3.70 22.46 7.33
N LEU A 105 2.53 22.27 7.94
CA LEU A 105 1.90 20.95 8.07
C LEU A 105 1.57 20.34 6.70
N ASN A 106 1.05 21.15 5.76
CA ASN A 106 0.77 20.70 4.40
C ASN A 106 2.03 20.24 3.64
N GLU A 107 3.17 20.90 3.84
CA GLU A 107 4.44 20.45 3.28
C GLU A 107 4.86 19.06 3.80
N VAL A 108 4.52 18.73 5.05
CA VAL A 108 4.74 17.37 5.58
C VAL A 108 3.85 16.37 4.86
N THR A 109 2.55 16.67 4.71
CA THR A 109 1.59 15.83 4.00
C THR A 109 2.03 15.57 2.56
N GLU A 110 2.43 16.61 1.84
CA GLU A 110 2.91 16.50 0.46
C GLU A 110 4.18 15.64 0.37
N SER A 111 5.10 15.77 1.33
CA SER A 111 6.30 14.93 1.38
C SER A 111 5.95 13.45 1.54
N ILE A 112 4.99 13.13 2.42
CA ILE A 112 4.53 11.75 2.64
C ILE A 112 3.86 11.19 1.38
N ILE A 113 2.97 11.96 0.74
CA ILE A 113 2.32 11.54 -0.52
C ILE A 113 3.36 11.34 -1.62
N ASN A 114 4.31 12.27 -1.76
CA ASN A 114 5.39 12.15 -2.74
C ASN A 114 6.28 10.92 -2.49
N TRP A 115 6.45 10.50 -1.24
CA TRP A 115 7.18 9.26 -0.94
C TRP A 115 6.42 8.02 -1.41
N PHE A 116 5.12 7.91 -1.11
CA PHE A 116 4.30 6.82 -1.66
C PHE A 116 4.28 6.82 -3.20
N GLU A 117 4.32 7.99 -3.84
CA GLU A 117 4.40 8.11 -5.30
C GLU A 117 5.82 7.88 -5.87
N HIS A 118 6.80 7.45 -5.05
CA HIS A 118 8.19 7.22 -5.43
C HIS A 118 8.90 8.48 -5.99
N LYS A 119 8.54 9.66 -5.50
CA LYS A 119 9.07 10.99 -5.88
C LYS A 119 9.95 11.64 -4.82
N SER A 120 9.95 11.15 -3.59
CA SER A 120 10.71 11.70 -2.46
C SER A 120 11.41 10.58 -1.70
N THR A 121 12.52 10.91 -1.03
CA THR A 121 13.27 9.95 -0.22
C THR A 121 12.74 9.86 1.20
N GLU A 122 12.98 8.74 1.88
CA GLU A 122 12.63 8.55 3.29
C GLU A 122 13.25 9.63 4.21
N ASP A 123 14.50 10.00 3.96
CA ASP A 123 15.21 11.03 4.74
C ASP A 123 14.56 12.42 4.60
N GLU A 124 14.07 12.76 3.41
CA GLU A 124 13.33 14.00 3.17
C GLU A 124 12.04 14.03 4.00
N VAL A 125 11.30 12.91 4.02
CA VAL A 125 10.05 12.82 4.80
C VAL A 125 10.34 12.89 6.30
N PHE A 126 11.34 12.17 6.82
CA PHE A 126 11.68 12.27 8.24
C PHE A 126 12.14 13.66 8.65
N THR A 127 12.85 14.36 7.75
CA THR A 127 13.22 15.77 7.96
C THR A 127 11.97 16.64 8.05
N LYS A 128 11.00 16.45 7.14
CA LYS A 128 9.71 17.18 7.17
C LYS A 128 8.89 16.86 8.41
N ILE A 129 8.74 15.58 8.80
CA ILE A 129 8.08 15.20 10.06
C ILE A 129 8.79 15.81 11.26
N SER A 130 10.13 15.92 11.23
CA SER A 130 10.87 16.54 12.32
C SER A 130 10.57 18.03 12.44
N SER A 131 10.35 18.74 11.33
CA SER A 131 9.98 20.17 11.33
C SER A 131 8.64 20.50 12.02
N ILE A 132 7.81 19.50 12.34
CA ILE A 132 6.62 19.68 13.20
C ILE A 132 7.02 20.21 14.60
N SER A 133 8.25 19.99 15.06
CA SER A 133 8.73 20.61 16.30
C SER A 133 8.74 22.13 16.24
N ASP A 134 8.94 22.72 15.07
CA ASP A 134 8.94 24.18 14.88
C ASP A 134 7.51 24.76 15.03
N ILE A 135 6.51 23.97 14.64
CA ILE A 135 5.10 24.26 14.90
C ILE A 135 4.84 24.27 16.40
N ALA A 136 5.29 23.22 17.10
CA ALA A 136 5.14 23.12 18.54
C ALA A 136 5.84 24.29 19.26
N LEU A 137 7.04 24.67 18.84
CA LEU A 137 7.78 25.81 19.39
C LEU A 137 7.03 27.14 19.17
N THR A 138 6.45 27.33 17.98
CA THR A 138 5.64 28.51 17.65
C THR A 138 4.41 28.61 18.56
N MET A 139 3.74 27.49 18.81
CA MET A 139 2.60 27.40 19.73
C MET A 139 3.01 27.67 21.19
N GLU A 140 4.16 27.13 21.63
CA GLU A 140 4.69 27.36 22.96
C GLU A 140 4.97 28.85 23.21
N ASN A 141 5.62 29.52 22.25
CA ASN A 141 5.94 30.94 22.33
C ASN A 141 4.68 31.83 22.34
N ALA A 142 3.57 31.38 21.75
CA ALA A 142 2.27 32.04 21.83
C ALA A 142 1.53 31.78 23.17
N GLY A 143 2.13 30.98 24.05
CA GLY A 143 1.64 30.70 25.39
C GLY A 143 0.51 29.67 25.46
N VAL A 144 0.40 28.75 24.50
CA VAL A 144 -0.61 27.66 24.49
C VAL A 144 -0.03 26.29 24.85
N GLY A 145 0.98 26.26 25.74
CA GLY A 145 1.79 25.06 26.03
C GLY A 145 1.04 23.80 26.46
N GLN A 146 -0.11 23.94 27.13
CA GLN A 146 -0.94 22.78 27.50
C GLN A 146 -1.38 21.97 26.27
N ILE A 147 -1.65 22.65 25.14
CA ILE A 147 -2.14 22.05 23.91
C ILE A 147 -0.99 21.69 22.97
N THR A 148 0.15 22.38 23.07
CA THR A 148 1.39 22.07 22.34
C THR A 148 1.84 20.62 22.50
N SER A 149 1.72 20.06 23.72
CA SER A 149 2.10 18.67 24.01
C SER A 149 1.41 17.64 23.10
N ARG A 150 0.17 17.91 22.67
CA ARG A 150 -0.60 17.05 21.76
C ARG A 150 0.03 17.01 20.36
N VAL A 151 0.56 18.14 19.87
CA VAL A 151 1.28 18.19 18.58
C VAL A 151 2.51 17.29 18.62
N SER A 152 3.30 17.35 19.70
CA SER A 152 4.48 16.49 19.85
C SER A 152 4.14 15.00 19.93
N ASN A 153 3.03 14.65 20.57
CA ASN A 153 2.55 13.25 20.64
C ASN A 153 2.11 12.74 19.26
N GLU A 154 1.35 13.54 18.51
CA GLU A 154 0.93 13.17 17.16
C GLU A 154 2.10 13.17 16.17
N GLN A 155 3.12 14.03 16.36
CA GLN A 155 4.37 13.95 15.60
C GLN A 155 5.08 12.61 15.83
N HIS A 156 5.15 12.14 17.08
CA HIS A 156 5.72 10.83 17.39
C HIS A 156 4.90 9.70 16.74
N ASN A 157 3.57 9.80 16.78
CA ASN A 157 2.67 8.84 16.15
C ASN A 157 2.86 8.81 14.62
N LEU A 158 2.92 9.97 13.98
CA LEU A 158 3.19 10.09 12.55
C LEU A 158 4.54 9.46 12.16
N ARG A 159 5.58 9.71 12.97
CA ARG A 159 6.90 9.09 12.78
C ARG A 159 6.83 7.57 12.86
N LYS A 160 6.09 7.03 13.83
CA LYS A 160 5.86 5.57 13.96
C LYS A 160 5.14 5.02 12.73
N LEU A 161 4.04 5.64 12.31
CA LEU A 161 3.28 5.22 11.14
C LEU A 161 4.15 5.22 9.87
N PHE A 162 4.95 6.27 9.68
CA PHE A 162 5.84 6.37 8.53
C PHE A 162 6.96 5.31 8.58
N THR A 163 7.61 5.12 9.73
CA THR A 163 8.59 4.03 9.90
C THR A 163 7.96 2.67 9.58
N ARG A 164 6.72 2.41 10.01
CA ARG A 164 6.03 1.14 9.69
C ARG A 164 5.82 0.98 8.18
N ALA A 165 5.38 2.03 7.48
CA ALA A 165 5.26 2.02 6.03
C ALA A 165 6.60 1.68 5.35
N THR A 166 7.68 2.37 5.76
CA THR A 166 9.03 2.16 5.19
C THR A 166 9.57 0.76 5.46
N VAL A 167 9.25 0.17 6.62
CA VAL A 167 9.67 -1.20 6.93
C VAL A 167 8.91 -2.17 6.04
N ILE A 168 7.58 -2.06 5.95
CA ILE A 168 6.78 -2.97 5.13
C ILE A 168 7.20 -2.91 3.64
N GLU A 169 7.39 -1.71 3.09
CA GLU A 169 7.88 -1.53 1.71
C GLU A 169 9.24 -2.22 1.47
N LYS A 170 10.15 -2.14 2.43
CA LYS A 170 11.52 -2.70 2.29
C LYS A 170 11.61 -4.17 2.64
N THR A 171 10.72 -4.67 3.49
CA THR A 171 10.71 -6.06 3.92
C THR A 171 9.77 -6.86 3.03
N SER A 172 10.18 -7.12 1.79
CA SER A 172 9.57 -8.20 0.99
C SER A 172 9.61 -9.47 1.83
N PHE A 173 8.47 -10.12 2.05
CA PHE A 173 8.35 -11.23 2.98
C PHE A 173 9.21 -12.41 2.48
N LEU A 174 10.40 -12.56 3.08
CA LEU A 174 11.33 -13.67 2.86
C LEU A 174 11.62 -13.97 1.38
N ALA A 175 12.57 -13.26 0.75
CA ALA A 175 13.21 -13.74 -0.48
C ALA A 175 13.61 -15.24 -0.43
N PRO A 176 14.09 -15.79 0.71
CA PRO A 176 14.28 -17.24 0.86
C PRO A 176 12.98 -18.07 0.84
N GLY A 177 11.87 -17.50 1.31
CA GLY A 177 10.53 -18.11 1.30
C GLY A 177 10.00 -18.26 -0.12
N TYR A 178 10.14 -17.23 -0.96
CA TYR A 178 9.83 -17.34 -2.39
C TYR A 178 10.68 -18.39 -3.09
N ALA A 179 12.00 -18.39 -2.85
CA ALA A 179 12.88 -19.41 -3.41
C ALA A 179 12.44 -20.83 -3.01
N LEU A 180 12.05 -21.02 -1.73
CA LEU A 180 11.52 -22.30 -1.24
C LEU A 180 10.21 -22.69 -1.95
N LEU A 181 9.26 -21.75 -2.10
CA LEU A 181 7.98 -22.00 -2.77
C LEU A 181 8.17 -22.35 -4.26
N GLU A 182 9.06 -21.66 -4.95
CA GLU A 182 9.40 -21.91 -6.36
C GLU A 182 10.00 -23.30 -6.54
N VAL A 183 11.00 -23.66 -5.71
CA VAL A 183 11.63 -24.99 -5.74
C VAL A 183 10.61 -26.08 -5.43
N LEU A 184 9.77 -25.89 -4.41
CA LEU A 184 8.76 -26.86 -4.03
C LEU A 184 7.71 -27.06 -5.12
N THR A 185 7.26 -25.97 -5.75
CA THR A 185 6.32 -26.02 -6.88
C THR A 185 6.95 -26.74 -8.07
N PHE A 186 8.21 -26.47 -8.38
CA PHE A 186 8.94 -27.18 -9.41
C PHE A 186 9.01 -28.69 -9.13
N VAL A 187 9.36 -29.08 -7.90
CA VAL A 187 9.40 -30.49 -7.49
C VAL A 187 8.03 -31.15 -7.62
N ILE A 188 6.95 -30.49 -7.18
CA ILE A 188 5.58 -31.01 -7.31
C ILE A 188 5.20 -31.20 -8.77
N ILE A 189 5.49 -30.23 -9.64
CA ILE A 189 5.23 -30.35 -11.08
C ILE A 189 6.02 -31.52 -11.67
N CYS A 190 7.30 -31.67 -11.36
CA CYS A 190 8.11 -32.80 -11.81
C CYS A 190 7.53 -34.14 -11.35
N LEU A 191 7.12 -34.25 -10.08
CA LEU A 191 6.50 -35.46 -9.54
C LEU A 191 5.19 -35.79 -10.26
N LEU A 192 4.34 -34.80 -10.54
CA LEU A 192 3.11 -34.98 -11.31
C LEU A 192 3.39 -35.45 -12.75
N LEU A 193 4.44 -34.93 -13.38
CA LEU A 193 4.85 -35.34 -14.73
C LEU A 193 5.31 -36.81 -14.77
N VAL A 194 5.99 -37.30 -13.73
CA VAL A 194 6.45 -38.71 -13.66
C VAL A 194 5.47 -39.66 -12.96
N ALA A 195 4.38 -39.14 -12.38
CA ALA A 195 3.39 -39.94 -11.67
C ALA A 195 2.57 -40.82 -12.62
N LYS A 196 2.29 -42.04 -12.17
CA LYS A 196 1.37 -42.96 -12.83
C LYS A 196 -0.06 -42.72 -12.34
N PHE A 197 -0.98 -42.53 -13.29
CA PHE A 197 -2.40 -42.36 -13.04
C PHE A 197 -3.17 -43.55 -13.60
N GLU A 198 -4.26 -43.94 -12.93
CA GLU A 198 -5.12 -45.06 -13.36
C GLU A 198 -5.95 -44.73 -14.59
N ASN A 199 -6.32 -43.46 -14.75
CA ASN A 199 -7.16 -42.97 -15.84
C ASN A 199 -6.60 -41.67 -16.40
N GLU A 200 -6.59 -41.51 -17.72
CA GLU A 200 -6.09 -40.32 -18.41
C GLU A 200 -6.88 -39.07 -18.01
N THR A 201 -8.20 -39.18 -17.89
CA THR A 201 -9.06 -38.08 -17.44
C THR A 201 -8.68 -37.61 -16.02
N THR A 202 -8.35 -38.56 -15.14
CA THR A 202 -7.90 -38.24 -13.77
C THR A 202 -6.56 -37.51 -13.80
N ALA A 203 -5.63 -37.93 -14.68
CA ALA A 203 -4.36 -37.24 -14.86
C ALA A 203 -4.56 -35.80 -15.31
N ILE A 204 -5.40 -35.56 -16.32
CA ILE A 204 -5.69 -34.21 -16.83
C ILE A 204 -6.22 -33.33 -15.71
N ILE A 205 -7.25 -33.77 -14.99
CA ILE A 205 -7.89 -32.96 -13.95
C ILE A 205 -6.92 -32.63 -12.81
N ILE A 206 -6.23 -33.65 -12.28
CA ILE A 206 -5.34 -33.47 -11.13
C ILE A 206 -4.12 -32.62 -11.48
N ILE A 207 -3.46 -32.90 -12.60
CA ILE A 207 -2.28 -32.13 -13.03
C ILE A 207 -2.67 -30.68 -13.28
N SER A 208 -3.78 -30.44 -13.98
CA SER A 208 -4.28 -29.08 -14.24
C SER A 208 -4.55 -28.35 -12.93
N PHE A 209 -5.31 -28.96 -12.03
CA PHE A 209 -5.74 -28.31 -10.80
C PHE A 209 -4.55 -28.00 -9.87
N ILE A 210 -3.68 -28.99 -9.63
CA ILE A 210 -2.54 -28.82 -8.72
C ILE A 210 -1.50 -27.84 -9.30
N SER A 211 -1.14 -27.96 -10.58
CA SER A 211 -0.19 -27.00 -11.16
C SER A 211 -0.76 -25.58 -11.19
N GLN A 212 -2.05 -25.44 -11.54
CA GLN A 212 -2.74 -24.15 -11.54
C GLN A 212 -2.73 -23.50 -10.16
N ILE A 213 -3.09 -24.23 -9.09
CA ILE A 213 -3.18 -23.64 -7.74
C ILE A 213 -1.80 -23.21 -7.23
N PHE A 214 -0.75 -24.02 -7.41
CA PHE A 214 0.59 -23.68 -6.93
C PHE A 214 1.18 -22.47 -7.67
N ILE A 215 1.09 -22.44 -9.01
CA ILE A 215 1.60 -21.33 -9.82
C ILE A 215 0.81 -20.06 -9.55
N TYR A 216 -0.52 -20.16 -9.49
CA TYR A 216 -1.38 -19.04 -9.13
C TYR A 216 -1.03 -18.49 -7.75
N MET A 217 -0.82 -19.36 -6.75
CA MET A 217 -0.58 -18.92 -5.40
C MET A 217 0.75 -18.20 -5.22
N ILE A 218 1.82 -18.68 -5.87
CA ILE A 218 3.10 -17.93 -5.87
C ILE A 218 2.91 -16.54 -6.47
N ARG A 219 2.18 -16.44 -7.58
CA ARG A 219 1.93 -15.15 -8.22
C ARG A 219 1.06 -14.23 -7.35
N LEU A 220 0.06 -14.78 -6.67
CA LEU A 220 -0.79 -14.00 -5.77
C LEU A 220 0.00 -13.50 -4.56
N ILE A 221 0.79 -14.37 -3.93
CA ILE A 221 1.64 -13.99 -2.80
C ILE A 221 2.62 -12.89 -3.23
N ARG A 222 3.17 -12.95 -4.46
CA ARG A 222 4.05 -11.90 -4.99
C ARG A 222 3.33 -10.57 -5.25
N ASP A 223 2.08 -10.63 -5.74
CA ASP A 223 1.25 -9.45 -6.02
C ASP A 223 0.84 -8.73 -4.73
N GLU A 224 0.62 -9.46 -3.65
CA GLU A 224 0.19 -8.92 -2.34
C GLU A 224 1.36 -8.47 -1.44
N ASP A 225 2.60 -8.85 -1.77
CA ASP A 225 3.80 -8.58 -0.93
C ASP A 225 4.39 -7.18 -1.12
N ASP A 226 4.06 -6.50 -2.21
CA ASP A 226 4.42 -5.09 -2.43
C ASP A 226 3.15 -4.22 -2.47
N PRO A 227 2.59 -3.88 -1.30
CA PRO A 227 1.30 -3.20 -1.24
C PRO A 227 1.40 -1.69 -1.59
N PHE A 228 2.61 -1.18 -1.80
CA PHE A 228 2.91 0.22 -2.14
C PHE A 228 3.52 0.38 -3.56
N GLU A 229 3.21 -0.54 -4.48
CA GLU A 229 3.73 -0.56 -5.86
C GLU A 229 3.11 0.54 -6.77
N TYR A 230 3.22 1.82 -6.39
CA TYR A 230 2.71 2.92 -7.20
C TYR A 230 3.56 3.13 -8.46
N THR A 231 3.01 2.82 -9.63
CA THR A 231 3.67 3.17 -10.89
C THR A 231 3.75 4.69 -11.08
N LYS A 232 4.83 5.17 -11.74
CA LYS A 232 5.06 6.58 -12.12
C LYS A 232 3.91 7.27 -12.88
N SER A 233 2.87 6.52 -13.28
CA SER A 233 1.70 7.03 -14.00
C SER A 233 0.49 7.35 -13.10
N GLY A 234 0.59 7.18 -11.77
CA GLY A 234 -0.50 7.53 -10.84
C GLY A 234 -1.78 6.69 -11.00
N LYS A 235 -1.66 5.50 -11.58
CA LYS A 235 -2.73 4.49 -11.59
C LYS A 235 -2.31 3.35 -10.69
N ALA A 236 -3.11 3.13 -9.66
CA ALA A 236 -3.05 1.95 -8.82
C ALA A 236 -3.15 0.68 -9.68
N ILE A 237 -2.21 -0.24 -9.49
CA ILE A 237 -2.31 -1.64 -9.89
C ILE A 237 -3.33 -2.33 -8.95
N GLU A 238 -3.82 -3.50 -9.36
CA GLU A 238 -4.99 -4.20 -8.81
C GLU A 238 -4.91 -4.53 -7.30
N ALA A 239 -3.71 -4.49 -6.69
CA ALA A 239 -3.44 -4.74 -5.28
C ALA A 239 -2.80 -3.55 -4.54
N ASP A 240 -2.74 -2.35 -5.14
CA ASP A 240 -2.14 -1.20 -4.46
C ASP A 240 -3.10 -0.63 -3.41
N ILE A 241 -2.54 -0.15 -2.31
CA ILE A 241 -3.33 0.50 -1.27
C ILE A 241 -3.91 1.82 -1.77
N ASP A 242 -5.10 2.12 -1.28
CA ASP A 242 -5.75 3.39 -1.58
C ASP A 242 -5.15 4.54 -0.73
N LEU A 243 -4.41 5.44 -1.38
CA LEU A 243 -3.94 6.70 -0.76
C LEU A 243 -5.06 7.75 -0.63
N ASN A 244 -6.27 7.47 -1.10
CA ASN A 244 -7.39 8.41 -1.05
C ASN A 244 -7.59 9.06 0.33
N PRO A 245 -7.44 8.39 1.49
CA PRO A 245 -7.56 9.08 2.77
C PRO A 245 -6.59 10.26 2.93
N LEU A 246 -5.31 10.06 2.59
CA LEU A 246 -4.28 11.11 2.61
C LEU A 246 -4.54 12.16 1.54
N MET A 247 -4.87 11.74 0.32
CA MET A 247 -5.13 12.68 -0.78
C MET A 247 -6.38 13.54 -0.53
N GLN A 248 -7.44 12.96 0.03
CA GLN A 248 -8.64 13.68 0.41
C GLN A 248 -8.35 14.65 1.55
N TYR A 249 -7.52 14.27 2.53
CA TYR A 249 -7.07 15.18 3.56
C TYR A 249 -6.28 16.36 2.96
N ASP A 250 -5.28 16.10 2.11
CA ASP A 250 -4.50 17.13 1.41
C ASP A 250 -5.39 18.08 0.60
N GLN A 251 -6.37 17.55 -0.12
CA GLN A 251 -7.36 18.36 -0.84
C GLN A 251 -8.22 19.23 0.10
N ARG A 252 -8.66 18.68 1.24
CA ARG A 252 -9.41 19.44 2.26
C ARG A 252 -8.55 20.56 2.83
N ALA A 253 -7.30 20.28 3.22
CA ALA A 253 -6.36 21.26 3.74
C ALA A 253 -6.11 22.39 2.71
N LYS A 254 -5.84 22.04 1.45
CA LYS A 254 -5.68 23.01 0.34
C LYS A 254 -6.90 23.86 0.06
N SER A 255 -8.10 23.31 0.24
CA SER A 255 -9.34 24.07 0.08
C SER A 255 -9.52 25.12 1.18
N ARG A 256 -9.03 24.87 2.40
CA ARG A 256 -9.09 25.82 3.53
C ARG A 256 -8.19 27.02 3.27
N PHE A 257 -6.97 26.82 2.74
CA PHE A 257 -6.08 27.92 2.35
C PHE A 257 -6.74 28.87 1.34
N ARG A 258 -7.33 28.32 0.26
CA ARG A 258 -7.96 29.14 -0.79
C ARG A 258 -9.10 30.00 -0.26
N LYS A 259 -9.94 29.45 0.63
CA LYS A 259 -11.04 30.21 1.25
C LYS A 259 -10.53 31.35 2.12
N GLU A 260 -9.47 31.12 2.91
CA GLU A 260 -8.87 32.15 3.77
C GLU A 260 -8.23 33.28 2.95
N GLU A 261 -7.54 32.96 1.86
CA GLU A 261 -6.95 33.95 0.94
C GLU A 261 -8.03 34.81 0.24
N GLU A 262 -9.13 34.21 -0.19
CA GLU A 262 -10.27 34.93 -0.79
C GLU A 262 -10.93 35.89 0.20
N VAL A 263 -11.12 35.47 1.45
CA VAL A 263 -11.66 36.32 2.53
C VAL A 263 -10.72 37.51 2.78
N ILE A 264 -9.41 37.28 2.91
CA ILE A 264 -8.43 38.36 3.12
C ILE A 264 -8.41 39.32 1.93
N ARG A 265 -8.47 38.81 0.69
CA ARG A 265 -8.49 39.62 -0.53
C ARG A 265 -9.76 40.46 -0.63
N SER A 266 -10.93 39.89 -0.33
CA SER A 266 -12.21 40.62 -0.31
C SER A 266 -12.24 41.72 0.76
N PHE A 267 -11.65 41.47 1.93
CA PHE A 267 -11.56 42.45 3.01
C PHE A 267 -10.63 43.61 2.65
N LYS A 268 -9.44 43.32 2.07
CA LYS A 268 -8.53 44.35 1.55
C LYS A 268 -9.20 45.22 0.49
N LEU A 269 -9.90 44.63 -0.48
CA LEU A 269 -10.63 45.37 -1.52
C LEU A 269 -11.72 46.28 -0.92
N ARG A 270 -12.40 45.84 0.15
CA ARG A 270 -13.41 46.65 0.86
C ARG A 270 -12.81 47.87 1.57
N ILE A 271 -11.64 47.71 2.19
CA ILE A 271 -10.91 48.80 2.85
C ILE A 271 -10.36 49.80 1.81
N THR A 272 -9.82 49.31 0.69
CA THR A 272 -9.34 50.20 -0.38
C THR A 272 -10.52 50.99 -0.99
N SER A 273 -11.67 50.35 -1.19
CA SER A 273 -12.90 51.00 -1.67
C SER A 273 -13.45 52.08 -0.71
N SER A 274 -13.42 51.86 0.60
CA SER A 274 -13.93 52.84 1.58
C SER A 274 -12.98 54.03 1.76
N SER A 275 -11.67 53.81 1.64
CA SER A 275 -10.67 54.89 1.69
C SER A 275 -10.73 55.85 0.48
N PHE A 276 -11.24 55.39 -0.66
CA PHE A 276 -11.47 56.22 -1.85
C PHE A 276 -12.73 57.09 -1.77
N LEU A 277 -13.75 56.67 -1.02
CA LEU A 277 -14.98 57.44 -0.81
C LEU A 277 -14.79 58.58 0.20
N ASN A 278 -13.89 58.43 1.18
CA ASN A 278 -13.66 59.43 2.23
C ASN A 278 -12.63 60.52 1.87
N ARG A 279 -12.07 60.49 0.64
CA ARG A 279 -11.17 61.53 0.10
C ARG A 279 -11.86 62.49 -0.89
N LYS A 280 -13.17 62.36 -1.09
CA LYS A 280 -13.97 63.17 -2.02
C LYS A 280 -15.00 64.10 -1.35
N SER A 281 -14.94 64.27 -0.02
CA SER A 281 -15.65 65.33 0.71
C SER A 281 -14.64 66.32 1.27
#